data_AF-A0A7L7M9R1-F1
#
_entry.id   AF-A0A7L7M9R1-F1
#
_cell.length_a   1.000
_cell.length_b   1.000
_cell.length_c   1.000
_cell.angle_alpha   90.00
_cell.angle_beta   90.00
_cell.angle_gamma   90.00
#
_symmetry.space_group_name_H-M   'P 1'
#
loop_
_entity.id
_entity.type
_entity.pdbx_description
1 polymer ?
#
loop_
_entity_poly.entity_id
_entity_poly.type
_entity_poly.pdbx_seq_one_letter_code
_entity_poly.pdbx_strand_id
1 'polypeptide(L)'
;MSATNSAEAASGAPAGARTVGKTRGPVAVWLLTLVTFGIYYLVWYYKINRELRDFDPSIKSSPGVSLLAITLGGVLIVPPFVSLANTAGRIRRAQSLAGQPESCSGLVGILLCFVFGTTPIYYQGALNQVWKGSAPRG
;
A
#
# COMPACT_ATOMS: atom_id res chain seq x y z
N MET A 1 -63.49 -35.08 30.35
CA MET A 1 -62.14 -35.47 29.86
C MET A 1 -61.72 -34.40 28.87
N SER A 2 -61.12 -33.30 29.37
CA SER A 2 -59.66 -33.09 29.46
C SER A 2 -59.02 -32.95 28.07
N ALA A 3 -58.30 -31.90 27.70
CA ALA A 3 -57.98 -30.63 28.33
C ALA A 3 -57.51 -29.70 27.20
N THR A 4 -57.67 -28.40 27.42
CA THR A 4 -56.97 -27.32 26.72
C THR A 4 -55.46 -27.42 26.98
N ASN A 5 -54.68 -26.69 26.16
CA ASN A 5 -53.24 -26.38 26.26
C ASN A 5 -52.31 -27.27 25.44
N SER A 6 -51.79 -26.70 24.35
CA SER A 6 -50.33 -26.55 24.11
C SER A 6 -50.11 -25.69 22.85
N ALA A 7 -50.61 -24.45 22.89
CA ALA A 7 -49.75 -23.37 22.42
C ALA A 7 -48.62 -23.24 23.45
N GLU A 8 -47.43 -22.81 23.02
CA GLU A 8 -46.20 -22.68 23.84
C GLU A 8 -45.47 -24.03 24.04
N ALA A 9 -44.26 -24.27 23.54
CA ALA A 9 -43.14 -23.37 23.33
C ALA A 9 -42.41 -23.69 22.01
N ALA A 10 -42.51 -22.77 21.05
CA ALA A 10 -41.36 -22.47 20.23
C ALA A 10 -40.27 -22.03 21.22
N SER A 11 -39.30 -22.90 21.49
CA SER A 11 -38.09 -22.54 22.20
C SER A 11 -37.24 -21.66 21.28
N GLY A 12 -37.68 -20.42 21.13
CA GLY A 12 -36.86 -19.30 20.72
C GLY A 12 -35.78 -19.11 21.77
N ALA A 13 -34.72 -19.92 21.70
CA ALA A 13 -33.44 -19.49 22.19
C ALA A 13 -33.14 -18.20 21.40
N PRO A 14 -32.88 -17.05 22.06
CA PRO A 14 -32.33 -15.93 21.32
C PRO A 14 -31.04 -16.47 20.72
N ALA A 15 -30.98 -16.55 19.39
CA ALA A 15 -29.75 -16.80 18.68
C ALA A 15 -28.80 -15.71 19.16
N GLY A 16 -27.97 -16.05 20.15
CA GLY A 16 -27.09 -15.11 20.81
C GLY A 16 -26.35 -14.38 19.70
N ALA A 17 -26.56 -13.08 19.60
CA ALA A 17 -26.05 -12.27 18.51
C ALA A 17 -24.53 -12.47 18.47
N ARG A 18 -24.07 -13.39 17.61
CA ARG A 18 -22.65 -13.56 17.39
C ARG A 18 -22.25 -12.29 16.68
N THR A 19 -21.61 -11.39 17.40
CA THR A 19 -20.83 -10.33 16.77
C THR A 19 -19.80 -11.01 15.89
N VAL A 20 -20.08 -11.04 14.60
CA VAL A 20 -19.22 -11.69 13.60
C VAL A 20 -17.92 -10.92 13.41
N GLY A 21 -17.94 -9.62 13.69
CA GLY A 21 -16.78 -8.74 13.62
C GLY A 21 -16.32 -8.19 14.98
N LYS A 22 -15.10 -7.65 14.99
CA LYS A 22 -14.57 -6.90 16.14
C LYS A 22 -14.64 -5.39 15.88
N THR A 23 -15.21 -4.64 16.81
CA THR A 23 -15.17 -3.18 16.78
C THR A 23 -13.73 -2.71 16.97
N ARG A 24 -13.25 -1.85 16.05
CA ARG A 24 -11.89 -1.30 16.06
C ARG A 24 -11.99 0.20 15.90
N GLY A 25 -11.23 0.96 16.69
CA GLY A 25 -11.14 2.41 16.54
C GLY A 25 -10.49 2.77 15.21
N PRO A 26 -11.11 3.61 14.35
CA PRO A 26 -10.56 3.95 13.04
C PRO A 26 -9.15 4.57 13.11
N VAL A 27 -8.94 5.48 14.07
CA VAL A 27 -7.65 6.15 14.31
C VAL A 27 -6.59 5.16 14.80
N ALA A 28 -6.97 4.21 15.67
CA ALA A 28 -6.03 3.21 16.18
C ALA A 28 -5.54 2.27 15.07
N VAL A 29 -6.44 1.85 14.17
CA VAL A 29 -6.10 1.04 12.99
C VAL A 29 -5.16 1.79 12.06
N TRP A 30 -5.44 3.08 11.81
CA TRP A 30 -4.58 3.94 11.00
C TRP A 30 -3.20 4.13 11.62
N LEU A 31 -3.14 4.45 12.92
CA LEU A 31 -1.87 4.64 13.63
C LEU A 31 -1.03 3.36 13.66
N LEU A 32 -1.64 2.21 13.94
CA LEU A 32 -0.95 0.91 13.90
C LEU A 32 -0.42 0.59 12.50
N THR A 33 -1.17 0.95 11.46
CA THR A 33 -0.69 0.81 10.07
C THR A 33 0.56 1.64 9.82
N LEU A 34 0.60 2.89 10.29
CA LEU A 34 1.75 3.78 10.15
C LEU A 34 2.96 3.27 10.94
N VAL A 35 2.76 2.95 12.23
CA VAL A 35 3.84 2.50 13.14
C VAL A 35 4.46 1.17 12.69
N THR A 36 3.68 0.29 12.08
CA THR A 36 4.17 -1.01 11.58
C THR A 36 4.60 -0.95 10.12
N PHE A 37 4.74 0.23 9.52
CA PHE A 37 5.12 0.42 8.12
C PHE A 37 4.27 -0.43 7.15
N GLY A 38 2.96 -0.53 7.40
CA GLY A 38 2.03 -1.28 6.55
C GLY A 38 1.86 -2.77 6.89
N ILE A 39 2.66 -3.35 7.79
CA ILE A 39 2.52 -4.77 8.17
C ILE A 39 1.17 -5.02 8.85
N TYR A 40 0.75 -4.14 9.76
CA TYR A 40 -0.56 -4.25 10.41
C TYR A 40 -1.71 -4.12 9.41
N TYR A 41 -1.56 -3.31 8.37
CA TYR A 41 -2.56 -3.17 7.32
C TYR A 41 -2.83 -4.51 6.63
N LEU A 42 -1.79 -5.29 6.31
CA LEU A 42 -1.94 -6.62 5.73
C LEU A 42 -2.74 -7.56 6.67
N VAL A 43 -2.39 -7.57 7.95
CA VAL A 43 -3.07 -8.41 8.97
C VAL A 43 -4.52 -7.97 9.17
N TRP A 44 -4.77 -6.66 9.25
CA TRP A 44 -6.10 -6.08 9.39
C TRP A 44 -6.94 -6.37 8.15
N TYR A 45 -6.38 -6.22 6.95
CA TYR A 45 -7.05 -6.45 5.68
C TYR A 45 -7.49 -7.91 5.50
N TYR A 46 -6.65 -8.86 5.90
CA TYR A 46 -7.05 -10.28 5.96
C TYR A 46 -8.21 -10.50 6.95
N LYS A 47 -8.13 -9.93 8.15
CA LYS A 47 -9.13 -10.09 9.21
C LYS A 47 -10.50 -9.54 8.80
N ILE A 48 -10.55 -8.35 8.19
CA ILE A 48 -11.83 -7.75 7.76
C ILE A 48 -12.48 -8.56 6.63
N ASN A 49 -11.71 -9.08 5.67
CA ASN A 49 -12.27 -9.90 4.60
C ASN A 49 -12.85 -11.20 5.15
N ARG A 50 -12.21 -11.79 6.17
CA ARG A 50 -12.75 -12.97 6.85
C ARG A 50 -14.04 -12.65 7.60
N GLU A 51 -14.06 -11.55 8.35
CA GLU A 51 -15.25 -11.11 9.09
C GLU A 51 -16.42 -10.77 8.15
N LEU A 52 -16.16 -10.18 6.97
CA LEU A 52 -17.18 -9.91 5.96
C LEU A 52 -17.80 -11.19 5.37
N ARG A 53 -16.96 -12.18 5.03
CA ARG A 53 -17.44 -13.47 4.54
C ARG A 53 -18.26 -14.23 5.59
N ASP A 54 -17.81 -14.17 6.84
CA ASP A 54 -18.49 -14.86 7.94
C ASP A 54 -19.81 -14.13 8.30
N PHE A 55 -19.93 -12.83 7.99
CA PHE A 55 -21.12 -12.01 8.25
C PHE A 55 -22.24 -12.30 7.25
N ASP A 56 -21.88 -12.40 5.97
CA ASP A 56 -22.80 -12.78 4.91
C ASP A 56 -22.09 -13.66 3.88
N PRO A 57 -22.48 -14.94 3.75
CA PRO A 57 -21.93 -15.86 2.75
C PRO A 57 -22.11 -15.40 1.30
N SER A 58 -23.05 -14.48 1.02
CA SER A 58 -23.24 -13.87 -0.29
C SER A 58 -22.10 -12.92 -0.67
N ILE A 59 -21.35 -12.42 0.32
CA ILE A 59 -20.15 -11.61 0.12
C ILE A 59 -19.00 -12.55 -0.29
N LYS A 60 -18.83 -12.72 -1.60
CA LYS A 60 -17.71 -13.46 -2.20
C LYS A 60 -16.38 -12.73 -1.95
N SER A 61 -15.82 -12.92 -0.76
CA SER A 61 -14.46 -12.49 -0.44
C SER A 61 -13.59 -13.70 -0.16
N SER A 62 -12.39 -13.70 -0.75
CA SER A 62 -11.36 -14.72 -0.52
C SER A 62 -10.20 -14.04 0.23
N PRO A 63 -10.20 -14.04 1.57
CA PRO A 63 -9.26 -13.26 2.39
C PRO A 63 -7.79 -13.49 2.02
N GLY A 64 -7.45 -14.73 1.64
CA GLY A 64 -6.11 -15.09 1.19
C GLY A 64 -5.75 -14.48 -0.19
N VAL A 65 -6.67 -14.45 -1.14
CA VAL A 65 -6.44 -13.84 -2.47
C VAL A 65 -6.36 -12.33 -2.37
N SER A 66 -7.23 -11.70 -1.56
CA SER A 66 -7.19 -10.25 -1.33
C SER A 66 -5.90 -9.82 -0.65
N LEU A 67 -5.40 -10.59 0.33
CA LEU A 67 -4.10 -10.36 0.96
C LEU A 67 -2.94 -10.55 -0.05
N LEU A 68 -2.99 -11.62 -0.85
CA LEU A 68 -1.99 -11.90 -1.86
C LEU A 68 -1.94 -10.81 -2.92
N ALA A 69 -3.09 -10.32 -3.38
CA ALA A 69 -3.19 -9.25 -4.36
C ALA A 69 -2.55 -7.94 -3.86
N ILE A 70 -2.80 -7.56 -2.60
CA ILE A 70 -2.17 -6.37 -2.01
C ILE A 70 -0.66 -6.57 -1.84
N THR A 71 -0.24 -7.75 -1.37
CA THR A 71 1.19 -8.04 -1.14
C THR A 71 1.95 -8.06 -2.47
N LEU A 72 1.46 -8.80 -3.46
CA LEU A 72 2.05 -8.85 -4.80
C LEU A 72 1.99 -7.50 -5.51
N GLY A 73 0.87 -6.78 -5.39
CA GLY A 73 0.74 -5.42 -5.91
C GLY A 73 1.77 -4.47 -5.31
N GLY A 74 1.98 -4.51 -3.99
CA GLY A 74 3.01 -3.73 -3.32
C GLY A 74 4.42 -4.09 -3.78
N VAL A 75 4.74 -5.39 -3.83
CA VAL A 75 6.04 -5.89 -4.31
C VAL A 75 6.31 -5.50 -5.77
N LEU A 76 5.28 -5.36 -6.60
CA LEU A 76 5.44 -4.94 -7.99
C LEU A 76 5.53 -3.41 -8.15
N ILE A 77 4.80 -2.65 -7.33
CA ILE A 77 4.70 -1.18 -7.43
C ILE A 77 5.87 -0.46 -6.75
N VAL A 78 6.42 -0.99 -5.66
CA VAL A 78 7.52 -0.34 -4.91
C VAL A 78 8.86 -0.29 -5.68
N PRO A 79 9.34 -1.36 -6.34
CA PRO A 79 10.66 -1.38 -6.97
C PRO A 79 10.91 -0.29 -8.02
N PRO A 80 9.96 0.09 -8.90
CA PRO A 80 10.13 1.21 -9.82
C PRO A 80 10.52 2.53 -9.14
N PHE A 81 9.90 2.89 -8.02
CA PHE A 81 10.22 4.14 -7.31
C PHE A 81 11.59 4.09 -6.65
N VAL A 82 11.95 2.94 -6.07
CA VAL A 82 13.30 2.72 -5.53
C VAL A 82 14.35 2.81 -6.64
N SER A 83 14.06 2.25 -7.82
CA SER A 83 14.93 2.35 -9.00
C SER A 83 15.12 3.81 -9.45
N LEU A 84 14.07 4.62 -9.46
CA LEU A 84 14.16 6.06 -9.75
C LEU A 84 15.05 6.78 -8.74
N ALA A 85 14.85 6.55 -7.44
CA ALA A 85 15.66 7.16 -6.39
C ALA A 85 17.15 6.76 -6.51
N ASN A 86 17.43 5.48 -6.73
CA ASN A 86 18.78 4.97 -6.94
C ASN A 86 19.42 5.57 -8.20
N THR A 87 18.65 5.73 -9.28
CA THR A 87 19.12 6.36 -10.52
C THR A 87 19.51 7.82 -10.31
N ALA A 88 18.72 8.60 -9.57
CA ALA A 88 19.12 9.96 -9.19
C ALA A 88 20.42 9.96 -8.36
N GLY A 89 20.60 9.01 -7.45
CA GLY A 89 21.85 8.84 -6.69
C GLY A 89 23.06 8.56 -7.60
N ARG A 90 22.88 7.72 -8.63
CA ARG A 90 23.92 7.46 -9.65
C ARG A 90 24.27 8.71 -10.45
N ILE A 91 23.27 9.49 -10.87
CA ILE A 91 23.48 10.76 -11.59
C ILE A 91 24.20 11.77 -10.70
N ARG A 92 23.77 11.91 -9.44
CA ARG A 92 24.41 12.79 -8.45
C ARG A 92 25.87 12.43 -8.23
N ARG A 93 26.19 11.14 -8.15
CA ARG A 93 27.58 10.66 -8.06
C ARG A 93 28.38 11.03 -9.31
N ALA A 94 27.79 10.91 -10.50
CA ALA A 94 28.44 11.34 -11.74
C ALA A 94 28.68 12.86 -11.78
N GLN A 95 27.74 13.67 -11.27
CA GLN A 95 27.92 15.13 -11.12
C GLN A 95 29.11 15.44 -10.20
N SER A 96 29.18 14.80 -9.04
CA SER A 96 30.27 14.93 -8.07
C SER A 96 31.63 14.61 -8.68
N LEU A 97 31.73 13.50 -9.44
CA LEU A 97 32.97 13.09 -10.12
C LEU A 97 33.37 14.04 -11.26
N ALA A 98 32.40 14.69 -11.90
CA ALA A 98 32.64 15.71 -12.93
C ALA A 98 32.88 17.12 -12.35
N GLY A 99 33.00 17.26 -11.02
CA GLY A 99 33.16 18.56 -10.35
C GLY A 99 31.95 19.48 -10.49
N GLN A 100 30.77 18.93 -10.79
CA GLN A 100 29.52 19.68 -10.94
C GLN A 100 28.73 19.68 -9.62
N PRO A 101 27.88 20.71 -9.40
CA PRO A 101 26.96 20.71 -8.27
C PRO A 101 26.02 19.50 -8.30
N GLU A 102 25.88 18.86 -7.14
CA GLU A 102 25.05 17.67 -6.92
C GLU A 102 23.53 18.01 -6.90
N SER A 103 22.99 18.40 -8.06
CA SER A 103 21.63 18.93 -8.21
C SER A 103 20.54 17.87 -8.41
N CYS A 104 20.90 16.60 -8.68
CA CYS A 104 19.91 15.55 -8.93
C CYS A 104 19.32 14.96 -7.63
N SER A 105 17.99 14.93 -7.53
CA SER A 105 17.23 14.46 -6.37
C SER A 105 16.27 13.32 -6.74
N GLY A 106 16.31 12.23 -5.98
CA GLY A 106 15.44 11.08 -6.18
C GLY A 106 13.96 11.38 -5.88
N LEU A 107 13.69 12.19 -4.85
CA LEU A 107 12.32 12.59 -4.51
C LEU A 107 11.69 13.43 -5.62
N VAL A 108 12.45 14.35 -6.23
CA VAL A 108 11.99 15.14 -7.38
C VAL A 108 11.72 14.22 -8.57
N GLY A 109 12.61 13.25 -8.84
CA GLY A 109 12.40 12.25 -9.90
C GLY A 109 11.13 11.41 -9.71
N ILE A 110 10.83 11.01 -8.47
CA ILE A 110 9.59 10.29 -8.12
C ILE A 110 8.36 11.19 -8.29
N LEU A 111 8.40 12.44 -7.81
CA LEU A 111 7.29 13.37 -7.97
C LEU A 111 6.95 13.62 -9.45
N LEU A 112 7.99 13.83 -10.28
CA LEU A 112 7.83 14.07 -11.72
C LEU A 112 7.36 12.82 -12.49
N CYS A 113 7.48 11.63 -11.92
CA CYS A 113 6.91 10.42 -12.52
C CYS A 113 5.38 10.53 -12.62
N PHE A 114 4.75 11.18 -11.63
CA PHE A 114 3.32 11.43 -11.62
C PHE A 114 2.90 12.67 -12.42
N VAL A 115 3.84 13.59 -12.68
CA VAL A 115 3.61 14.79 -13.50
C VAL A 115 3.92 14.47 -14.97
N PHE A 116 2.93 13.91 -15.67
CA PHE A 116 3.03 13.54 -17.09
C PHE A 116 4.24 12.64 -17.45
N GLY A 117 4.81 11.92 -16.48
CA GLY A 117 6.01 11.11 -16.71
C GLY A 117 7.23 11.94 -17.10
N THR A 118 7.37 13.16 -16.58
CA THR A 118 8.45 14.11 -16.94
C THR A 118 9.81 13.80 -16.31
N THR A 119 9.93 12.69 -15.57
CA THR A 119 11.21 12.20 -15.01
C THR A 119 12.37 12.14 -16.02
N PRO A 120 12.19 11.67 -17.28
CA PRO A 120 13.27 11.65 -18.26
C PRO A 120 13.80 13.05 -18.60
N ILE A 121 12.94 14.07 -18.67
CA ILE A 121 13.35 15.46 -18.95
C ILE A 121 14.28 15.95 -17.83
N TYR A 122 13.89 15.72 -16.57
CA TYR A 122 14.67 16.12 -15.41
C TYR A 122 16.02 15.37 -15.32
N TYR A 123 16.00 14.04 -15.47
CA TYR A 123 17.22 13.23 -15.38
C TYR A 123 18.16 13.52 -16.55
N GLN A 124 17.63 13.69 -17.77
CA GLN A 124 18.45 14.05 -18.93
C GLN A 124 19.08 15.44 -18.76
N GLY A 125 18.36 16.40 -18.20
CA GLY A 125 18.92 17.73 -17.87
C GLY A 125 20.07 17.64 -16.87
N ALA A 126 19.96 16.81 -15.83
CA ALA A 126 21.03 16.58 -14.86
C ALA A 126 22.24 15.87 -15.48
N LEU A 127 22.01 14.85 -16.32
CA LEU A 127 23.07 14.15 -17.07
C LEU A 127 23.81 15.09 -18.02
N ASN A 128 23.10 15.98 -18.71
CA ASN A 128 23.72 16.94 -19.63
C ASN A 128 24.70 17.89 -18.93
N GLN A 129 24.52 18.19 -17.64
CA GLN A 129 25.50 18.98 -16.87
C GLN A 129 26.82 18.22 -16.72
N VAL A 130 26.76 16.90 -16.47
CA VAL A 130 27.93 16.03 -16.40
C VAL A 130 28.69 16.06 -17.73
N TRP A 131 27.97 15.85 -18.84
CA TRP A 131 28.58 15.79 -20.18
C TRP A 131 29.23 17.10 -20.59
N LYS A 132 28.57 18.23 -20.33
CA LYS A 132 29.12 19.57 -20.62
C LYS A 132 30.35 19.89 -19.76
N GLY A 133 30.36 19.45 -18.50
CA GLY A 133 31.51 19.61 -17.61
C GLY A 133 32.72 18.78 -18.02
N SER A 134 32.50 17.64 -18.69
CA SER A 134 33.55 16.72 -19.14
C SER A 134 34.08 16.96 -20.56
N ALA A 135 33.50 17.90 -21.32
CA ALA A 135 33.95 18.17 -22.69
C ALA A 135 35.35 18.82 -22.70
N PRO A 136 36.25 18.42 -23.63
CA PRO A 136 37.55 19.09 -23.79
C PRO A 136 37.32 20.59 -24.06
N ARG A 137 37.97 21.45 -23.27
CA ARG A 137 38.02 22.88 -23.58
C ARG A 137 38.94 23.05 -24.78
N GLY A 138 38.34 23.21 -25.96
CA GLY A 138 39.04 23.60 -27.18
C GLY A 138 39.63 25.00 -27.07
#